data_AF-A0A950NJU7-F1
#
_entry.id   AF-A0A950NJU7-F1
#
_cell.length_a   1.000
_cell.length_b   1.000
_cell.length_c   1.000
_cell.angle_alpha   90.00
_cell.angle_beta   90.00
_cell.angle_gamma   90.00
#
_symmetry.space_group_name_H-M   'P 1'
#
loop_
_entity.id
_entity.type
_entity.pdbx_description
1 polymer ?
#
loop_
_entity_poly.entity_id
_entity_poly.type
_entity_poly.pdbx_seq_one_letter_code
_entity_poly.pdbx_strand_id
1 'polypeptide(L)'
;MSDTRDSGYILKTILRDPPPVDSEPAIPPGARGIQALWRAVILQALMDAANRSHKAEIRHHRHQALQWLTLHQRDFFTVCDYAGLDPQYVCRTVREALRRNCQWRAPSGAKAKAAAAQEPC
;
A
#
# COMPACT_ATOMS: atom_id res chain seq x y z
N MET A 1 -13.77 14.44 2.43
CA MET A 1 -12.97 14.28 3.66
C MET A 1 -12.71 12.79 3.81
N SER A 2 -11.54 12.34 3.36
CA SER A 2 -11.14 10.94 3.55
C SER A 2 -10.76 10.77 5.02
N ASP A 3 -11.43 9.82 5.66
CA ASP A 3 -11.42 9.55 7.09
C ASP A 3 -9.99 9.24 7.58
N THR A 4 -9.49 10.05 8.52
CA THR A 4 -8.16 9.90 9.12
C THR A 4 -7.96 8.58 9.88
N ARG A 5 -9.03 7.78 10.09
CA ARG A 5 -8.90 6.41 10.62
C ARG A 5 -8.31 5.47 9.57
N ASP A 6 -8.55 5.67 8.28
CA ASP A 6 -8.15 4.72 7.22
C ASP A 6 -6.61 4.62 7.08
N SER A 7 -5.90 5.75 7.16
CA SER A 7 -4.43 5.81 7.10
C SER A 7 -3.74 5.03 8.23
N GLY A 8 -4.29 5.06 9.46
CA GLY A 8 -3.77 4.32 10.61
C GLY A 8 -3.93 2.80 10.48
N TYR A 9 -4.89 2.35 9.66
CA TYR A 9 -5.20 0.93 9.48
C TYR A 9 -4.51 0.30 8.26
N ILE A 10 -4.14 1.07 7.23
CA ILE A 10 -3.28 0.58 6.13
C ILE A 10 -1.87 0.29 6.66
N LEU A 11 -1.34 1.14 7.55
CA LEU A 11 -0.08 0.92 8.28
C LEU A 11 -0.04 -0.46 8.94
N LYS A 12 -1.11 -0.88 9.64
CA LYS A 12 -1.14 -2.16 10.38
C LYS A 12 -1.26 -3.42 9.49
N THR A 13 -1.61 -3.29 8.21
CA THR A 13 -1.96 -4.45 7.36
C THR A 13 -0.87 -4.79 6.36
N ILE A 14 -0.23 -3.78 5.76
CA ILE A 14 0.86 -4.00 4.80
C ILE A 14 2.21 -4.07 5.54
N LEU A 15 2.33 -3.40 6.68
CA LEU A 15 3.52 -3.43 7.54
C LEU A 15 3.36 -4.39 8.74
N ARG A 16 2.53 -5.44 8.60
CA ARG A 16 2.46 -6.47 9.64
C ARG A 16 3.84 -7.15 9.69
N ASP A 17 4.29 -7.36 10.92
CA ASP A 17 5.68 -7.62 11.32
C ASP A 17 6.53 -8.41 10.32
N PRO A 18 7.82 -8.04 10.14
CA PRO A 18 8.75 -8.95 9.49
C PRO A 18 8.68 -10.32 10.21
N PRO A 19 8.74 -11.44 9.47
CA PRO A 19 8.80 -12.76 10.10
C PRO A 19 9.93 -12.77 11.14
N PRO A 20 9.80 -13.54 12.25
CA PRO A 20 10.89 -13.69 13.19
C PRO A 20 12.04 -14.37 12.44
N VAL A 21 13.00 -13.56 12.02
CA VAL A 21 14.27 -14.05 11.50
C VAL A 21 15.06 -14.43 12.74
N ASP A 22 15.01 -15.71 13.10
CA ASP A 22 15.75 -16.32 14.21
C ASP A 22 17.28 -16.32 13.98
N SER A 23 17.85 -15.27 13.39
CA SER A 23 19.29 -15.08 13.18
C SER A 23 19.58 -13.57 13.03
N GLU A 24 20.26 -13.02 14.04
CA GLU A 24 20.71 -11.62 14.30
C GLU A 24 21.30 -10.79 13.12
N PRO A 25 21.50 -9.44 13.24
CA PRO A 25 21.66 -8.69 14.49
C PRO A 25 20.74 -7.49 14.70
N ALA A 26 20.66 -7.08 15.97
CA ALA A 26 19.98 -5.89 16.47
C ALA A 26 20.06 -4.70 15.49
N ILE A 27 18.91 -4.34 14.90
CA ILE A 27 18.76 -3.13 14.08
C ILE A 27 19.37 -1.96 14.87
N PRO A 28 20.38 -1.26 14.33
CA PRO A 28 21.04 -0.18 15.05
C PRO A 28 19.99 0.86 15.46
N PRO A 29 20.04 1.38 16.70
CA PRO A 29 19.09 2.38 17.18
C PRO A 29 19.21 3.65 16.33
N GLY A 30 18.38 3.74 15.30
CA GLY A 30 18.42 4.75 14.24
C GLY A 30 17.82 4.24 12.93
N ALA A 31 18.03 2.97 12.60
CA ALA A 31 17.48 2.35 11.39
C ALA A 31 15.96 2.16 11.45
N ARG A 32 15.36 2.08 12.65
CA ARG A 32 13.89 2.04 12.82
C ARG A 32 13.20 3.32 12.33
N GLY A 33 13.83 4.48 12.51
CA GLY A 33 13.28 5.76 12.03
C GLY A 33 13.34 5.87 10.50
N ILE A 34 14.46 5.45 9.92
CA ILE A 34 14.65 5.42 8.46
C ILE A 34 13.68 4.44 7.80
N GLN A 35 13.53 3.23 8.35
CA GLN A 35 12.54 2.27 7.86
C GLN A 35 11.11 2.83 7.95
N ALA A 36 10.75 3.48 9.07
CA ALA A 36 9.43 4.10 9.21
C ALA A 36 9.17 5.19 8.15
N LEU A 37 10.19 5.99 7.82
CA LEU A 37 10.11 6.99 6.75
C LEU A 37 9.82 6.32 5.39
N TRP A 38 10.60 5.32 4.99
CA TRP A 38 10.40 4.67 3.70
C TRP A 38 9.08 3.89 3.62
N ARG A 39 8.63 3.33 4.75
CA ARG A 39 7.28 2.77 4.87
C ARG A 39 6.20 3.83 4.68
N ALA A 40 6.40 5.04 5.20
CA ALA A 40 5.47 6.15 4.98
C ALA A 40 5.41 6.59 3.51
N VAL A 41 6.53 6.54 2.77
CA VAL A 41 6.55 6.81 1.32
C VAL A 41 5.67 5.80 0.56
N ILE A 42 5.83 4.50 0.85
CA ILE A 42 5.02 3.45 0.24
C ILE A 42 3.54 3.64 0.59
N LEU A 43 3.25 3.94 1.85
CA LEU A 43 1.89 4.21 2.31
C LEU A 43 1.26 5.38 1.57
N GLN A 44 2.00 6.48 1.41
CA GLN A 44 1.52 7.67 0.71
C GLN A 44 1.16 7.33 -0.74
N ALA A 45 2.03 6.60 -1.45
CA ALA A 45 1.73 6.16 -2.81
C ALA A 45 0.46 5.28 -2.88
N LEU A 46 0.24 4.39 -1.91
CA LEU A 46 -0.97 3.57 -1.86
C LEU A 46 -2.24 4.41 -1.64
N MET A 47 -2.17 5.42 -0.76
CA MET A 47 -3.28 6.35 -0.51
C MET A 47 -3.58 7.18 -1.76
N ASP A 48 -2.55 7.69 -2.43
CA ASP A 48 -2.71 8.47 -3.66
C ASP A 48 -3.30 7.61 -4.79
N ALA A 49 -2.85 6.36 -4.93
CA ALA A 49 -3.40 5.41 -5.88
C ALA A 49 -4.88 5.05 -5.62
N ALA A 50 -5.31 5.09 -4.36
CA ALA A 50 -6.70 4.82 -3.95
C ALA A 50 -7.62 6.04 -3.98
N ASN A 51 -7.07 7.24 -4.15
CA ASN A 51 -7.85 8.46 -4.08
C ASN A 51 -8.83 8.56 -5.27
N ARG A 52 -10.12 8.81 -4.99
CA ARG A 52 -11.21 8.86 -5.99
C ARG A 52 -11.69 10.27 -6.31
N SER A 53 -10.99 11.31 -5.83
CA SER A 53 -11.35 12.69 -6.13
C SER A 53 -11.27 13.00 -7.63
N HIS A 54 -12.20 13.84 -8.12
CA HIS A 54 -12.22 14.31 -9.51
C HIS A 54 -11.31 15.52 -9.76
N LYS A 55 -10.68 16.09 -8.72
CA LYS A 55 -9.74 17.21 -8.85
C LYS A 55 -8.56 16.83 -9.74
N ALA A 56 -8.21 17.69 -10.70
CA ALA A 56 -7.19 17.38 -11.72
C ALA A 56 -5.83 16.99 -11.11
N GLU A 57 -5.36 17.75 -10.12
CA GLU A 57 -4.13 17.47 -9.37
C GLU A 57 -4.15 16.08 -8.70
N ILE A 58 -5.26 15.74 -8.05
CA ILE A 58 -5.40 14.44 -7.39
C ILE A 58 -5.42 13.29 -8.40
N ARG A 59 -6.05 13.48 -9.58
CA ARG A 59 -6.00 12.48 -10.66
C ARG A 59 -4.57 12.31 -11.19
N HIS A 60 -3.81 13.39 -11.28
CA HIS A 60 -2.40 13.34 -11.67
C HIS A 60 -1.57 12.54 -10.66
N HIS A 61 -1.66 12.86 -9.36
CA HIS A 61 -0.96 12.12 -8.30
C HIS A 61 -1.36 10.65 -8.26
N ARG A 62 -2.66 10.34 -8.42
CA ARG A 62 -3.14 8.96 -8.54
C ARG A 62 -2.48 8.22 -9.69
N HIS A 63 -2.41 8.84 -10.87
CA HIS A 63 -1.79 8.22 -12.04
C HIS A 63 -0.30 7.94 -11.82
N GLN A 64 0.44 8.92 -11.29
CA GLN A 64 1.86 8.77 -10.97
C GLN A 64 2.08 7.67 -9.93
N ALA A 65 1.27 7.64 -8.86
CA ALA A 65 1.36 6.62 -7.83
C ALA A 65 1.08 5.21 -8.38
N LEU A 66 0.05 5.06 -9.22
CA LEU A 66 -0.23 3.79 -9.89
C LEU A 66 0.92 3.34 -10.79
N GLN A 67 1.50 4.26 -11.57
CA GLN A 67 2.66 3.96 -12.40
C GLN A 67 3.85 3.52 -11.54
N TRP A 68 4.16 4.26 -10.47
CA TRP A 68 5.26 3.95 -9.57
C TRP A 68 5.12 2.56 -8.93
N LEU A 69 3.91 2.24 -8.43
CA LEU A 69 3.60 0.97 -7.78
C LEU A 69 3.55 -0.23 -8.74
N THR A 70 3.41 -0.01 -10.06
CA THR A 70 3.19 -1.11 -11.04
C THR A 70 4.30 -1.28 -12.06
N LEU A 71 5.07 -0.23 -12.37
CA LEU A 71 6.13 -0.26 -13.38
C LEU A 71 7.46 -0.81 -12.84
N HIS A 72 7.57 -1.06 -11.53
CA HIS A 72 8.74 -1.68 -10.91
C HIS A 72 10.07 -0.99 -11.28
N GLN A 73 10.08 0.32 -11.13
CA GLN A 73 11.27 1.12 -11.40
C GLN A 73 12.33 0.91 -10.30
N ARG A 74 13.60 1.23 -10.59
CA ARG A 74 14.75 1.00 -9.69
C ARG A 74 14.60 1.69 -8.33
N ASP A 75 13.96 2.85 -8.33
CA ASP A 75 13.64 3.62 -7.13
C ASP A 75 12.63 2.88 -6.22
N PHE A 76 11.60 2.24 -6.78
CA PHE A 76 10.63 1.45 -6.00
C PHE A 76 11.30 0.30 -5.26
N PHE A 77 12.20 -0.44 -5.91
CA PHE A 77 12.98 -1.52 -5.27
C PHE A 77 13.85 -0.99 -4.13
N THR A 78 14.49 0.16 -4.35
CA THR A 78 15.34 0.81 -3.35
C THR A 78 14.52 1.25 -2.14
N VAL A 79 13.33 1.81 -2.35
CA VAL A 79 12.41 2.21 -1.28
C VAL A 79 11.90 0.99 -0.50
N CYS A 80 11.61 -0.13 -1.17
CA CYS A 80 11.21 -1.37 -0.49
C CYS A 80 12.34 -1.93 0.39
N ASP A 81 13.57 -1.96 -0.13
CA ASP A 81 14.75 -2.40 0.61
C ASP A 81 14.97 -1.54 1.86
N TYR A 82 14.93 -0.21 1.71
CA TYR A 82 15.07 0.70 2.84
C TYR A 82 13.90 0.67 3.82
N ALA A 83 12.72 0.24 3.38
CA ALA A 83 11.56 0.00 4.24
C ALA A 83 11.62 -1.35 4.98
N GLY A 84 12.58 -2.22 4.65
CA GLY A 84 12.66 -3.59 5.13
C GLY A 84 11.48 -4.45 4.64
N LEU A 85 11.05 -4.24 3.40
CA LEU A 85 9.95 -4.95 2.76
C LEU A 85 10.44 -5.71 1.52
N ASP A 86 9.91 -6.91 1.31
CA ASP A 86 10.14 -7.63 0.06
C ASP A 86 9.37 -6.92 -1.08
N PRO A 87 10.06 -6.36 -2.09
CA PRO A 87 9.42 -5.68 -3.21
C PRO A 87 8.46 -6.61 -3.97
N GLN A 88 8.76 -7.90 -4.08
CA GLN A 88 7.87 -8.84 -4.77
C GLN A 88 6.56 -9.05 -4.01
N TYR A 89 6.64 -9.17 -2.68
CA TYR A 89 5.48 -9.22 -1.80
C TYR A 89 4.62 -7.96 -1.92
N VAL A 90 5.23 -6.77 -1.89
CA VAL A 90 4.52 -5.50 -2.06
C VAL A 90 3.82 -5.45 -3.41
N CYS A 91 4.51 -5.81 -4.51
CA CYS A 91 3.92 -5.81 -5.84
C CYS A 91 2.74 -6.77 -5.99
N ARG A 92 2.84 -7.99 -5.44
CA ARG A 92 1.72 -8.94 -5.45
C ARG A 92 0.50 -8.38 -4.72
N THR A 93 0.74 -7.81 -3.54
CA THR A 93 -0.31 -7.20 -2.71
C THR A 93 -0.97 -6.02 -3.41
N VAL A 94 -0.15 -5.15 -4.02
CA VAL A 94 -0.63 -4.00 -4.79
C VAL A 94 -1.51 -4.44 -5.95
N ARG A 95 -1.03 -5.37 -6.78
CA ARG A 95 -1.78 -5.85 -7.94
C ARG A 95 -3.11 -6.46 -7.54
N GLU A 96 -3.13 -7.25 -6.48
CA GLU A 96 -4.36 -7.85 -5.99
C GLU A 96 -5.34 -6.79 -5.46
N ALA A 97 -4.86 -5.79 -4.74
CA ALA A 97 -5.68 -4.68 -4.25
C ALA A 97 -6.23 -3.82 -5.40
N LEU A 98 -5.44 -3.57 -6.46
CA LEU A 98 -5.88 -2.84 -7.64
C LEU A 98 -7.03 -3.57 -8.36
N ARG A 99 -6.95 -4.90 -8.50
CA ARG A 99 -8.08 -5.71 -9.03
C ARG A 99 -9.35 -5.57 -8.19
N ARG A 100 -9.20 -5.32 -6.89
CA ARG A 100 -10.29 -5.10 -5.92
C ARG A 100 -10.64 -3.61 -5.77
N ASN A 101 -10.32 -2.77 -6.75
CA ASN A 101 -10.63 -1.34 -6.75
C ASN A 101 -9.94 -0.56 -5.62
N CYS A 102 -8.66 -0.87 -5.39
CA CYS A 102 -7.78 -0.36 -4.33
C CYS A 102 -8.22 -0.75 -2.91
N GLN A 103 -8.89 -1.89 -2.74
CA GLN A 103 -9.09 -2.47 -1.41
C GLN A 103 -7.79 -3.11 -0.93
N TRP A 104 -6.97 -2.32 -0.24
CA TRP A 104 -5.67 -2.74 0.31
C TRP A 104 -5.78 -3.76 1.46
N ARG A 105 -7.00 -4.05 1.93
CA ARG A 105 -7.32 -5.12 2.88
C ARG A 105 -8.08 -6.25 2.17
N ALA A 106 -7.75 -7.50 2.50
CA ALA A 106 -8.72 -8.58 2.38
C ALA A 106 -9.85 -8.35 3.41
N PRO A 107 -11.13 -8.52 3.05
CA PRO A 107 -12.21 -8.30 3.99
C PRO A 107 -12.03 -9.25 5.19
N SER A 108 -11.78 -8.69 6.37
CA SER A 108 -11.76 -9.44 7.62
C SER A 108 -13.20 -9.84 7.94
N GLY A 109 -13.60 -11.07 7.55
CA GLY A 109 -14.77 -11.76 8.08
C GLY A 109 -16.15 -11.13 7.83
N ALA A 110 -16.31 -10.23 6.86
CA ALA A 110 -17.63 -9.73 6.48
C ALA A 110 -18.18 -10.58 5.31
N LYS A 111 -19.28 -11.29 5.57
CA LYS A 111 -20.02 -12.06 4.56
C LYS A 111 -20.15 -11.23 3.26
N ALA A 112 -19.74 -11.83 2.15
CA ALA A 112 -19.96 -11.28 0.83
C ALA A 112 -21.45 -10.96 0.66
N LYS A 113 -21.81 -9.67 0.66
CA LYS A 113 -22.97 -9.24 -0.09
C LYS A 113 -22.49 -8.85 -1.47
N ALA A 114 -22.70 -9.77 -2.41
CA ALA A 114 -22.75 -9.46 -3.82
C ALA A 114 -23.75 -8.30 -4.04
N ALA A 115 -23.24 -7.18 -4.55
CA ALA A 115 -24.02 -6.28 -5.41
C ALA A 115 -23.49 -6.62 -6.82
N ALA A 116 -24.04 -7.62 -7.52
CA ALA A 116 -25.39 -7.70 -8.09
C ALA A 116 -25.70 -6.48 -8.98
N ALA A 117 -25.59 -6.76 -10.28
CA ALA A 117 -26.37 -6.21 -11.39
C ALA A 117 -26.10 -4.75 -11.78
N GLN A 118 -25.26 -4.62 -12.82
CA GLN A 118 -25.71 -4.01 -14.08
C GLN A 118 -27.17 -4.43 -14.37
N GLU A 119 -28.06 -3.48 -14.61
CA GLU A 119 -29.15 -3.62 -15.59
C GLU A 119 -29.42 -2.22 -16.17
N PRO A 120 -29.55 -2.10 -17.51
CA PRO A 120 -29.90 -0.86 -18.19
C PRO A 120 -31.42 -0.67 -18.23
N CYS A 121 -31.85 0.58 -18.34
CA CYS A 121 -33.16 0.94 -18.90
C CYS A 121 -32.98 2.11 -19.85
#